data_AF-A0AA88QXR7-F1
#
_entry.id   AF-A0AA88QXR7-F1
#
_cell.length_a   1.000
_cell.length_b   1.000
_cell.length_c   1.000
_cell.angle_alpha   90.00
_cell.angle_beta   90.00
_cell.angle_gamma   90.00
#
_symmetry.space_group_name_H-M   'P 1'
#
loop_
_entity.id
_entity.type
_entity.pdbx_description
1 polymer ?
#
loop_
_entity_poly.entity_id
_entity_poly.type
_entity_poly.pdbx_seq_one_letter_code
_entity_poly.pdbx_strand_id
1 'polypeptide(L)'
;MQNILEVVDKKYMTQGATSGSIEFQVFFSDHASNDFNTLFSSLPPSRKYFAAGVPGSFYGRLFPRSLHLVHSSYALQWLSKVPEELLDKTSPAWNKGRISYTSSSDEVANAYAAQFQKDMKIFLNARAKEIVVGGMIVLIMPGLPDGVHRSEFPLGVLDDSLCSSLMDMENAINGVNLKCQSLLHGLINESQVDSFNLPVYAATPMEITEAEISSALESSYNKGTQLIVALKRE
;
A
#
# COMPACT_ATOMS: atom_id res chain seq x y z
N MET A 1 -8.86 -14.87 -4.82
CA MET A 1 -8.38 -15.48 -6.07
C MET A 1 -9.47 -16.29 -6.78
N GLN A 2 -10.11 -17.26 -6.11
CA GLN A 2 -11.14 -18.12 -6.69
C GLN A 2 -12.22 -17.35 -7.49
N ASN A 3 -12.78 -16.28 -6.92
CA ASN A 3 -13.79 -15.45 -7.60
C ASN A 3 -13.31 -14.85 -8.93
N ILE A 4 -12.03 -14.43 -9.00
CA ILE A 4 -11.45 -13.86 -10.21
C ILE A 4 -11.40 -14.93 -11.31
N LEU A 5 -10.89 -16.12 -10.96
CA LEU A 5 -10.77 -17.23 -11.91
C LEU A 5 -12.13 -17.71 -12.40
N GLU A 6 -13.13 -17.79 -11.52
CA GLU A 6 -14.50 -18.15 -11.87
C GLU A 6 -15.15 -17.16 -12.83
N VAL A 7 -14.93 -15.86 -12.63
CA VAL A 7 -15.44 -14.82 -13.53
C VAL A 7 -14.77 -14.92 -14.90
N VAL A 8 -13.45 -15.14 -14.93
CA VAL A 8 -12.71 -15.32 -16.19
C VAL A 8 -13.17 -16.58 -16.93
N ASP A 9 -13.25 -17.72 -16.25
CA ASP A 9 -13.73 -18.99 -16.84
C ASP A 9 -15.15 -18.86 -17.41
N LYS A 10 -16.07 -18.24 -16.65
CA LYS A 10 -17.43 -17.94 -17.12
C LYS A 10 -17.43 -17.05 -18.36
N LYS A 11 -16.58 -16.02 -18.41
CA LYS A 11 -16.49 -15.12 -19.57
C LYS A 11 -16.00 -15.85 -20.82
N TYR A 12 -15.07 -16.79 -20.69
CA TYR A 12 -14.62 -17.58 -21.84
C TYR A 12 -15.63 -18.64 -22.27
N MET A 13 -16.35 -19.23 -21.31
CA MET A 13 -17.47 -20.13 -21.59
C MET A 13 -18.56 -19.45 -22.43
N THR A 14 -18.90 -18.19 -22.14
CA THR A 14 -19.88 -17.44 -22.97
C THR A 14 -19.35 -17.11 -24.36
N GLN A 15 -18.05 -17.21 -24.60
CA GLN A 15 -17.39 -17.02 -25.90
C GLN A 15 -17.19 -18.35 -26.65
N GLY A 16 -17.76 -19.46 -26.18
CA GLY A 16 -17.71 -20.76 -26.83
C GLY A 16 -16.56 -21.67 -26.39
N ALA A 17 -15.78 -21.28 -25.37
CA ALA A 17 -14.81 -22.18 -24.76
C ALA A 17 -15.50 -23.29 -23.96
N THR A 18 -14.87 -24.46 -23.86
CA THR A 18 -15.35 -25.55 -23.00
C THR A 18 -14.87 -25.34 -21.57
N SER A 19 -15.66 -25.79 -20.58
CA SER A 19 -15.30 -25.58 -19.17
C SER A 19 -14.00 -26.32 -18.84
N GLY A 20 -13.06 -25.62 -18.21
CA GLY A 20 -11.75 -26.19 -17.87
C GLY A 20 -10.78 -26.31 -19.04
N SER A 21 -11.07 -25.69 -20.19
CA SER A 21 -10.11 -25.59 -21.31
C SER A 21 -9.00 -24.57 -21.07
N ILE A 22 -9.13 -23.72 -20.05
CA ILE A 22 -8.17 -22.67 -19.73
C ILE A 22 -7.38 -23.07 -18.49
N GLU A 23 -6.06 -23.04 -18.64
CA GLU A 23 -5.14 -23.19 -17.54
C GLU A 23 -4.82 -21.82 -16.93
N PHE A 24 -4.83 -21.76 -15.61
CA PHE A 24 -4.53 -20.54 -14.87
C PHE A 24 -3.19 -20.66 -14.16
N GLN A 25 -2.33 -19.67 -14.35
CA GLN A 25 -1.12 -19.47 -13.56
C GLN A 25 -1.28 -18.23 -12.69
N VAL A 26 -1.18 -18.40 -11.38
CA VAL A 26 -1.33 -17.35 -10.38
C VAL A 26 0.02 -17.11 -9.71
N PHE A 27 0.45 -15.85 -9.73
CA PHE A 27 1.64 -15.40 -9.03
C PHE A 27 1.23 -14.64 -7.77
N PHE A 28 1.77 -15.08 -6.64
CA PHE A 28 1.64 -14.37 -5.37
C PHE A 28 2.92 -13.58 -5.16
N SER A 29 2.83 -12.26 -5.26
CA SER A 29 3.96 -11.36 -5.09
C SER A 29 3.87 -10.65 -3.76
N ASP A 30 4.99 -10.58 -3.05
CA ASP A 30 5.15 -9.83 -1.81
C ASP A 30 6.64 -9.54 -1.56
N HIS A 31 6.98 -8.77 -0.53
CA HIS A 31 8.35 -8.57 -0.09
C HIS A 31 9.06 -9.90 0.15
N ALA A 32 10.38 -9.92 -0.09
CA ALA A 32 11.19 -11.13 0.11
C ALA A 32 11.18 -11.64 1.56
N SER A 33 10.89 -10.77 2.52
CA SER A 33 10.73 -11.09 3.94
C SER A 33 9.35 -11.65 4.30
N ASN A 34 8.40 -11.69 3.36
CA ASN A 34 7.08 -12.27 3.60
C ASN A 34 7.19 -13.79 3.82
N ASP A 35 6.30 -14.34 4.64
CA ASP A 35 6.27 -15.76 4.93
C ASP A 35 5.56 -16.56 3.81
N PHE A 36 6.31 -16.80 2.73
CA PHE A 36 5.85 -17.64 1.63
C PHE A 36 5.63 -19.11 2.03
N ASN A 37 6.27 -19.59 3.10
CA ASN A 37 6.08 -20.98 3.55
C ASN A 37 4.65 -21.16 4.05
N THR A 38 4.18 -20.25 4.92
CA THR A 38 2.79 -20.25 5.39
C THR A 38 1.80 -20.09 4.23
N LEU A 39 2.10 -19.21 3.26
CA LEU A 39 1.29 -19.11 2.04
C LEU A 39 1.18 -20.46 1.31
N PHE A 40 2.29 -21.11 1.00
CA PHE A 40 2.28 -22.37 0.24
C PHE A 40 1.63 -23.52 1.00
N SER A 41 1.80 -23.60 2.32
CA SER A 41 1.14 -24.59 3.17
C SER A 41 -0.36 -24.36 3.31
N SER A 42 -0.85 -23.14 3.11
CA SER A 42 -2.28 -22.78 3.21
C SER A 42 -3.04 -22.79 1.89
N LEU A 43 -2.36 -23.04 0.76
CA LEU A 43 -3.02 -23.10 -0.55
C LEU A 43 -4.05 -24.24 -0.60
N PRO A 44 -5.29 -23.99 -1.09
CA PRO A 44 -6.31 -25.03 -1.21
C PRO A 44 -5.82 -26.22 -2.05
N PRO A 45 -5.98 -27.47 -1.60
CA PRO A 45 -5.61 -28.66 -2.38
C PRO A 45 -6.41 -28.79 -3.68
N SER A 46 -7.68 -28.38 -3.67
CA SER A 46 -8.62 -28.45 -4.79
C SER A 46 -8.56 -27.25 -5.74
N ARG A 47 -7.50 -26.43 -5.66
CA ARG A 47 -7.33 -25.24 -6.52
C ARG A 47 -7.25 -25.63 -8.00
N LYS A 48 -7.86 -24.82 -8.87
CA LYS A 48 -7.84 -24.98 -10.33
C LYS A 48 -6.81 -24.07 -11.02
N TYR A 49 -5.66 -23.87 -10.37
CA TYR A 49 -4.59 -23.02 -10.88
C TYR A 49 -3.22 -23.47 -10.40
N PHE A 50 -2.20 -23.22 -11.21
CA PHE A 50 -0.80 -23.34 -10.84
C PHE A 50 -0.38 -22.10 -10.05
N ALA A 51 0.36 -22.29 -8.96
CA ALA A 51 0.76 -21.21 -8.05
C ALA A 51 2.28 -21.05 -8.04
N ALA A 52 2.75 -19.80 -8.01
CA ALA A 52 4.15 -19.46 -7.80
C ALA A 52 4.26 -18.24 -6.86
N GLY A 53 5.28 -18.23 -6.00
CA GLY A 53 5.64 -17.06 -5.20
C GLY A 53 6.68 -16.21 -5.90
N VAL A 54 6.57 -14.89 -5.79
CA VAL A 54 7.48 -13.93 -6.43
C VAL A 54 7.95 -12.93 -5.39
N PRO A 55 9.14 -13.14 -4.80
CA PRO A 55 9.68 -12.25 -3.79
C PRO A 55 10.24 -10.97 -4.43
N GLY A 56 9.83 -9.81 -3.91
CA GLY A 56 10.34 -8.51 -4.34
C GLY A 56 9.34 -7.38 -4.09
N SER A 57 9.83 -6.15 -3.98
CA SER A 57 8.95 -4.98 -3.89
C SER A 57 8.16 -4.80 -5.19
N PHE A 58 6.85 -4.59 -5.08
CA PHE A 58 5.99 -4.29 -6.23
C PHE A 58 6.27 -2.91 -6.83
N TYR A 59 7.03 -2.03 -6.18
CA TYR A 59 7.52 -0.81 -6.84
C TYR A 59 8.54 -1.13 -7.95
N GLY A 60 9.20 -2.29 -7.87
CA GLY A 60 10.09 -2.78 -8.91
C GLY A 60 9.37 -3.55 -10.02
N ARG A 61 10.15 -3.91 -11.05
CA ARG A 61 9.76 -4.84 -12.11
C ARG A 61 10.02 -6.27 -11.63
N LEU A 62 9.00 -7.11 -11.66
CA LEU A 62 8.97 -8.48 -11.13
C LEU A 62 8.76 -9.54 -12.22
N PHE A 63 8.19 -9.16 -13.37
CA PHE A 63 7.78 -10.10 -14.40
C PHE A 63 8.32 -9.74 -15.80
N PRO A 64 8.49 -10.70 -16.71
CA PRO A 64 8.49 -10.39 -18.14
C PRO A 64 7.09 -9.90 -18.59
N ARG A 65 6.93 -9.54 -19.87
CA ARG A 65 5.62 -9.14 -20.41
C ARG A 65 4.72 -10.36 -20.58
N SER A 66 4.07 -10.80 -19.51
CA SER A 66 3.30 -12.05 -19.46
C SER A 66 2.02 -11.97 -18.62
N LEU A 67 1.74 -10.85 -17.96
CA LEU A 67 0.59 -10.73 -17.06
C LEU A 67 -0.67 -10.36 -17.85
N HIS A 68 -1.75 -11.12 -17.66
CA HIS A 68 -3.07 -10.82 -18.24
C HIS A 68 -3.93 -10.00 -17.28
N LEU A 69 -3.77 -10.23 -15.98
CA LEU A 69 -4.48 -9.56 -14.92
C LEU A 69 -3.54 -9.29 -13.76
N VAL A 70 -3.52 -8.05 -13.28
CA VAL A 70 -2.85 -7.65 -12.04
C VAL A 70 -3.91 -7.26 -11.03
N HIS A 71 -3.81 -7.80 -9.82
CA HIS A 71 -4.71 -7.45 -8.72
C HIS A 71 -3.87 -7.05 -7.51
N SER A 72 -4.11 -5.85 -6.98
CA SER A 72 -3.51 -5.36 -5.74
C SER A 72 -4.61 -4.90 -4.80
N SER A 73 -4.54 -5.34 -3.54
CA SER A 73 -5.54 -5.01 -2.52
C SER A 73 -4.85 -4.70 -1.21
N TYR A 74 -5.11 -3.51 -0.65
CA TYR A 74 -4.56 -3.05 0.63
C TYR A 74 -3.02 -3.17 0.70
N ALA A 75 -2.34 -2.86 -0.41
CA ALA A 75 -0.88 -2.83 -0.48
C ALA A 75 -0.32 -1.44 -0.86
N LEU A 76 -1.02 -0.70 -1.74
CA LEU A 76 -0.51 0.55 -2.31
C LEU A 76 -0.51 1.75 -1.36
N GLN A 77 -1.15 1.64 -0.19
CA GLN A 77 -1.01 2.63 0.87
C GLN A 77 0.38 2.60 1.54
N TRP A 78 1.11 1.48 1.43
CA TRP A 78 2.45 1.36 1.99
C TRP A 78 3.48 2.02 1.06
N LEU A 79 4.07 3.11 1.51
CA LEU A 79 5.11 3.83 0.78
C LEU A 79 6.39 2.98 0.66
N SER A 80 7.17 3.22 -0.39
CA SER A 80 8.46 2.54 -0.57
C SER A 80 9.49 2.92 0.50
N LYS A 81 9.33 4.11 1.08
CA LYS A 81 10.12 4.64 2.19
C LYS A 81 9.40 5.78 2.88
N VAL A 82 9.86 6.12 4.09
CA VAL A 82 9.52 7.37 4.76
C VAL A 82 10.13 8.54 3.97
N PRO A 83 9.38 9.64 3.72
CA PRO A 83 9.96 10.85 3.12
C PRO A 83 11.12 11.40 3.97
N GLU A 84 12.25 11.70 3.33
CA GLU A 84 13.48 12.07 4.04
C GLU A 84 13.36 13.41 4.76
N GLU A 85 12.51 14.29 4.23
CA GLU A 85 12.22 15.62 4.78
C GLU A 85 11.56 15.56 6.17
N LEU A 86 10.96 14.42 6.53
CA LEU A 86 10.34 14.22 7.85
C LEU A 86 11.35 14.02 8.97
N LEU A 87 12.60 13.64 8.62
CA LEU A 87 13.66 13.33 9.57
C LEU A 87 14.64 14.49 9.76
N ASP A 88 14.59 15.48 8.87
CA ASP A 88 15.44 16.67 8.93
C ASP A 88 14.83 17.73 9.84
N LYS A 89 15.45 17.98 11.00
CA LYS A 89 14.98 18.98 11.97
C LYS A 89 14.92 20.42 11.45
N THR A 90 15.59 20.70 10.33
CA THR A 90 15.59 22.01 9.69
C THR A 90 14.50 22.14 8.61
N SER A 91 13.89 21.01 8.22
CA SER A 91 12.81 20.97 7.25
C SER A 91 11.51 21.51 7.86
N PRO A 92 10.72 22.28 7.10
CA PRO A 92 9.38 22.65 7.52
C PRO A 92 8.43 21.44 7.62
N ALA A 93 8.81 20.30 7.03
CA ALA A 93 8.10 19.02 7.13
C ALA A 93 8.64 18.11 8.26
N TRP A 94 9.49 18.60 9.17
CA TRP A 94 9.96 17.78 10.30
C TRP A 94 8.78 17.33 11.17
N ASN A 95 8.54 16.03 11.27
CA ASN A 95 7.35 15.48 11.93
C ASN A 95 7.53 15.33 13.45
N LYS A 96 7.87 16.44 14.14
CA LYS A 96 8.17 16.41 15.57
C LYS A 96 6.97 15.92 16.39
N GLY A 97 7.19 14.96 17.29
CA GLY A 97 6.21 14.45 18.25
C GLY A 97 5.02 13.76 17.60
N ARG A 98 5.18 13.28 16.37
CA ARG A 98 4.14 12.64 15.57
C ARG A 98 4.76 11.49 14.78
N ILE A 99 3.93 10.51 14.44
CA ILE A 99 4.38 9.30 13.73
C ILE A 99 3.70 9.10 12.37
N SER A 100 2.77 9.97 12.01
CA SER A 100 1.97 9.90 10.79
C SER A 100 1.68 11.31 10.28
N TYR A 101 1.03 11.43 9.13
CA TYR A 101 0.62 12.71 8.53
C TYR A 101 -0.77 13.18 8.97
N THR A 102 -1.59 12.27 9.50
CA THR A 102 -3.03 12.46 9.69
C THR A 102 -3.39 13.55 10.70
N SER A 103 -2.53 13.81 11.69
CA SER A 103 -2.68 14.88 12.68
C SER A 103 -1.51 15.88 12.68
N SER A 104 -0.73 15.89 11.59
CA SER A 104 0.46 16.71 11.44
C SER A 104 0.22 17.94 10.56
N SER A 105 1.27 18.73 10.32
CA SER A 105 1.19 19.94 9.49
C SER A 105 0.93 19.61 8.01
N ASP A 106 0.55 20.63 7.24
CA ASP A 106 0.34 20.48 5.80
C ASP A 106 1.66 20.16 5.08
N GLU A 107 2.79 20.65 5.56
CA GLU A 107 4.11 20.33 5.01
C GLU A 107 4.45 18.84 5.16
N VAL A 108 4.13 18.24 6.32
CA VAL A 108 4.25 16.79 6.53
C VAL A 108 3.32 16.06 5.56
N ALA A 109 2.04 16.43 5.50
CA ALA A 109 1.07 15.79 4.61
C ALA A 109 1.48 15.87 3.13
N ASN A 110 2.02 17.01 2.70
CA ASN A 110 2.51 17.21 1.33
C ASN A 110 3.75 16.33 1.04
N ALA A 111 4.66 16.16 1.99
CA ALA A 111 5.81 15.28 1.82
C ALA A 111 5.38 13.81 1.64
N TYR A 112 4.40 13.35 2.42
CA TYR A 112 3.78 12.04 2.25
C TYR A 112 3.09 11.89 0.89
N ALA A 113 2.29 12.88 0.48
CA ALA A 113 1.60 12.89 -0.81
C ALA A 113 2.58 12.81 -1.99
N ALA A 114 3.67 13.58 -1.94
CA ALA A 114 4.70 13.58 -2.98
C ALA A 114 5.40 12.20 -3.09
N GLN A 115 5.69 11.56 -1.95
CA GLN A 115 6.27 10.21 -1.94
C GLN A 115 5.28 9.17 -2.50
N PHE A 116 3.98 9.26 -2.15
CA PHE A 116 2.94 8.42 -2.73
C PHE A 116 2.82 8.57 -4.25
N GLN A 117 2.77 9.80 -4.78
CA GLN A 117 2.69 10.05 -6.22
C GLN A 117 3.89 9.45 -6.96
N LYS A 118 5.09 9.63 -6.42
CA LYS A 118 6.34 9.05 -6.94
C LYS A 118 6.27 7.53 -6.98
N ASP A 119 5.82 6.92 -5.89
CA ASP A 119 5.69 5.48 -5.73
C ASP A 119 4.64 4.88 -6.68
N MET A 120 3.48 5.52 -6.81
CA MET A 120 2.43 5.15 -7.75
C MET A 120 2.91 5.22 -9.19
N LYS A 121 3.64 6.27 -9.57
CA LYS A 121 4.24 6.40 -10.90
C LYS A 121 5.23 5.27 -11.18
N ILE A 122 6.08 4.94 -10.22
CA ILE A 122 7.04 3.83 -10.32
C ILE A 122 6.31 2.49 -10.48
N PHE A 123 5.31 2.21 -9.63
CA PHE A 123 4.48 1.01 -9.69
C PHE A 123 3.80 0.86 -11.05
N LEU A 124 3.08 1.88 -11.51
CA LEU A 124 2.34 1.85 -12.77
C LEU A 124 3.26 1.67 -13.98
N ASN A 125 4.42 2.33 -13.98
CA ASN A 125 5.43 2.15 -15.02
C ASN A 125 6.00 0.72 -15.06
N ALA A 126 6.19 0.09 -13.91
CA ALA A 126 6.59 -1.31 -13.84
C ALA A 126 5.49 -2.23 -14.39
N ARG A 127 4.24 -2.06 -13.94
CA ARG A 127 3.09 -2.86 -14.42
C ARG A 127 2.85 -2.71 -15.92
N ALA A 128 2.98 -1.51 -16.47
CA ALA A 128 2.82 -1.23 -17.90
C ALA A 128 3.86 -1.95 -18.80
N LYS A 129 4.98 -2.42 -18.23
CA LYS A 129 5.98 -3.23 -18.95
C LYS A 129 5.69 -4.74 -18.87
N GLU A 130 4.95 -5.16 -17.85
CA GLU A 130 4.69 -6.56 -17.51
C GLU A 130 3.34 -7.06 -18.03
N ILE A 131 2.38 -6.16 -18.15
CA ILE A 131 1.05 -6.47 -18.63
C ILE A 131 1.04 -6.61 -20.15
N VAL A 132 0.28 -7.59 -20.65
CA VAL A 132 0.06 -7.76 -22.10
C VAL A 132 -0.93 -6.71 -22.62
N VAL A 133 -0.90 -6.50 -23.94
CA VAL A 133 -1.92 -5.70 -24.64
C VAL A 133 -3.30 -6.31 -24.38
N GLY A 134 -4.28 -5.50 -23.99
CA GLY A 134 -5.61 -5.99 -23.60
C GLY A 134 -5.72 -6.51 -22.16
N GLY A 135 -4.62 -6.53 -21.40
CA GLY A 135 -4.65 -6.95 -20.00
C GLY A 135 -5.39 -5.96 -19.09
N MET A 136 -5.60 -6.36 -17.83
CA MET A 136 -6.31 -5.55 -16.84
C MET A 136 -5.52 -5.37 -15.55
N ILE A 137 -5.62 -4.19 -14.94
CA ILE A 137 -5.13 -3.92 -13.58
C ILE A 137 -6.34 -3.59 -12.71
N VAL A 138 -6.42 -4.20 -11.52
CA VAL A 138 -7.45 -3.95 -10.52
C VAL A 138 -6.77 -3.55 -9.21
N LEU A 139 -7.04 -2.33 -8.74
CA LEU A 139 -6.43 -1.76 -7.55
C LEU A 139 -7.51 -1.46 -6.51
N ILE A 140 -7.31 -1.95 -5.30
CA ILE A 140 -8.13 -1.69 -4.11
C ILE A 140 -7.20 -1.20 -3.02
N MET A 141 -7.45 -0.01 -2.47
CA MET A 141 -6.64 0.57 -1.40
C MET A 141 -7.49 1.48 -0.52
N PRO A 142 -7.07 1.72 0.75
CA PRO A 142 -7.63 2.79 1.56
C PRO A 142 -7.49 4.13 0.83
N GLY A 143 -8.53 4.96 0.91
CA GLY A 143 -8.51 6.31 0.38
C GLY A 143 -9.18 7.28 1.33
N LEU A 144 -8.69 8.51 1.37
CA LEU A 144 -9.29 9.59 2.14
C LEU A 144 -10.50 10.14 1.36
N PRO A 145 -11.74 10.09 1.90
CA PRO A 145 -12.90 10.62 1.18
C PRO A 145 -12.84 12.13 1.00
N ASP A 146 -13.39 12.63 -0.11
CA ASP A 146 -13.48 14.07 -0.37
C ASP A 146 -14.24 14.79 0.75
N GLY A 147 -13.70 15.91 1.22
CA GLY A 147 -14.31 16.72 2.27
C GLY A 147 -14.16 16.18 3.69
N VAL A 148 -13.50 15.03 3.89
CA VAL A 148 -13.14 14.51 5.21
C VAL A 148 -11.75 14.99 5.59
N HIS A 149 -11.59 15.55 6.79
CA HIS A 149 -10.29 15.95 7.27
C HIS A 149 -9.43 14.71 7.60
N ARG A 150 -8.12 14.76 7.30
CA ARG A 150 -7.20 13.63 7.50
C ARG A 150 -7.14 13.09 8.93
N SER A 151 -7.44 13.91 9.93
CA SER A 151 -7.50 13.48 11.35
C SER A 151 -8.80 12.77 11.73
N GLU A 152 -9.86 12.91 10.93
CA GLU A 152 -11.17 12.26 11.15
C GLU A 152 -11.26 10.92 10.43
N PHE A 153 -10.29 10.62 9.57
CA PHE A 153 -10.17 9.37 8.86
C PHE A 153 -9.84 8.23 9.85
N PRO A 154 -10.50 7.05 9.79
CA PRO A 154 -10.26 5.96 10.75
C PRO A 154 -8.79 5.55 10.91
N LEU A 155 -8.02 5.55 9.82
CA LEU A 155 -6.57 5.31 9.89
C LEU A 155 -5.85 6.39 10.71
N GLY A 156 -6.27 7.65 10.57
CA GLY A 156 -5.73 8.75 11.36
C GLY A 156 -6.02 8.64 12.85
N VAL A 157 -7.23 8.20 13.22
CA VAL A 157 -7.59 7.94 14.62
C VAL A 157 -6.73 6.82 15.22
N LEU A 158 -6.45 5.77 14.45
CA LEU A 158 -5.57 4.67 14.87
C LEU A 158 -4.12 5.14 15.02
N ASP A 159 -3.59 5.89 14.06
CA ASP A 159 -2.24 6.44 14.09
C ASP A 159 -2.06 7.40 15.28
N ASP A 160 -3.06 8.24 15.56
CA ASP A 160 -3.05 9.16 16.71
C ASP A 160 -3.09 8.42 18.05
N SER A 161 -3.85 7.33 18.12
CA SER A 161 -3.91 6.47 19.31
C SER A 161 -2.57 5.78 19.56
N LEU A 162 -1.91 5.31 18.50
CA LEU A 162 -0.57 4.72 18.58
C LEU A 162 0.47 5.78 18.97
N CYS A 163 0.41 6.96 18.36
CA CYS A 163 1.28 8.10 18.69
C CYS A 163 1.16 8.46 20.16
N SER A 164 -0.07 8.59 20.66
CA SER A 164 -0.35 8.91 22.06
C SER A 164 0.20 7.84 22.99
N SER A 165 0.06 6.56 22.63
CA SER A 165 0.62 5.45 23.40
C SER A 165 2.15 5.50 23.48
N LEU A 166 2.83 5.88 22.40
CA LEU A 166 4.29 6.06 22.38
C LEU A 166 4.73 7.26 23.24
N MET A 167 3.99 8.37 23.15
CA MET A 167 4.23 9.56 23.98
C MET A 167 3.94 9.29 25.46
N ASP A 168 2.93 8.50 25.81
CA ASP A 168 2.66 8.09 27.19
C ASP A 168 3.77 7.19 27.75
N MET A 169 4.32 6.28 26.93
CA MET A 169 5.49 5.49 27.31
C MET A 169 6.71 6.39 27.56
N GLU A 170 6.89 7.45 26.79
CA GLU A 170 7.93 8.46 27.03
C GLU A 170 7.64 9.27 28.32
N ASN A 171 6.42 9.78 28.50
CA ASN A 171 6.05 10.66 29.61
C ASN A 171 5.93 9.95 30.95
N ALA A 172 5.52 8.68 30.97
CA ALA A 172 5.54 7.83 32.17
C ALA A 172 6.94 7.73 32.79
N ILE A 173 8.00 7.99 32.00
CA ILE A 173 9.39 8.05 32.44
C ILE A 173 9.71 9.39 33.13
N ASN A 174 9.05 10.48 32.72
CA ASN A 174 9.35 11.85 33.14
C ASN A 174 8.44 12.41 34.26
N GLY A 175 7.27 11.79 34.52
CA GLY A 175 6.19 12.44 35.29
C GLY A 175 5.65 11.76 36.57
N VAL A 176 6.10 10.56 36.98
CA VAL A 176 5.47 9.85 38.14
C VAL A 176 6.49 9.29 39.14
N ASN A 177 6.36 9.72 40.39
CA ASN A 177 7.12 9.27 41.56
C ASN A 177 6.64 7.88 42.06
N LEU A 178 6.77 6.85 41.21
CA LEU A 178 6.43 5.46 41.58
C LEU A 178 7.60 4.51 41.32
N LYS A 179 7.76 3.57 42.26
CA LYS A 179 8.76 2.48 42.34
C LYS A 179 8.98 1.64 41.06
N CYS A 180 8.15 1.80 40.03
CA CYS A 180 8.25 1.11 38.73
C CYS A 180 9.25 1.75 37.76
N GLN A 181 9.89 2.87 38.12
CA GLN A 181 10.87 3.59 37.28
C GLN A 181 11.97 2.66 36.72
N SER A 182 12.41 1.63 37.45
CA SER A 182 13.46 0.72 36.96
C SER A 182 13.07 -0.20 35.80
N LEU A 183 11.78 -0.40 35.53
CA LEU A 183 11.30 -1.30 34.47
C LEU A 183 10.91 -0.58 33.17
N LEU A 184 10.61 0.73 33.23
CA LEU A 184 10.15 1.53 32.08
C LEU A 184 11.14 2.61 31.64
N HIS A 185 12.08 3.01 32.51
CA HIS A 185 13.07 4.03 32.18
C HIS A 185 14.01 3.55 31.06
N GLY A 186 14.06 4.32 29.97
CA GLY A 186 14.97 4.07 28.84
C GLY A 186 14.44 3.14 27.75
N LEU A 187 13.15 2.78 27.75
CA LEU A 187 12.57 1.97 26.66
C LEU A 187 12.44 2.78 25.35
N ILE A 188 11.95 4.02 25.43
CA ILE A 188 11.77 4.95 24.31
C ILE A 188 12.06 6.38 24.80
N ASN A 189 12.65 7.23 23.95
CA ASN A 189 12.89 8.65 24.22
C ASN A 189 12.31 9.55 23.10
N GLU A 190 12.18 10.87 23.36
CA GLU A 190 11.65 11.87 22.41
C GLU A 190 12.26 11.73 21.01
N SER A 191 13.59 11.58 20.92
CA SER A 191 14.28 11.49 19.63
C SER A 191 13.94 10.21 18.85
N GLN A 192 13.63 9.12 19.54
CA GLN A 192 13.16 7.89 18.91
C GLN A 192 11.75 8.07 18.36
N VAL A 193 10.86 8.74 19.10
CA VAL A 193 9.51 9.07 18.63
C VAL A 193 9.57 10.02 17.43
N ASP A 194 10.32 11.12 17.53
CA ASP A 194 10.51 12.11 16.46
C ASP A 194 11.07 11.50 15.16
N SER A 195 11.89 10.45 15.27
CA SER A 195 12.48 9.75 14.12
C SER A 195 11.57 8.65 13.53
N PHE A 196 10.54 8.24 14.26
CA PHE A 196 9.67 7.13 13.87
C PHE A 196 8.46 7.64 13.10
N ASN A 197 8.37 7.28 11.83
CA ASN A 197 7.28 7.66 10.95
C ASN A 197 6.74 6.42 10.23
N LEU A 198 5.43 6.23 10.24
CA LEU A 198 4.75 5.16 9.51
C LEU A 198 4.81 5.47 8.02
N PRO A 199 5.33 4.57 7.17
CA PRO A 199 5.35 4.76 5.72
C PRO A 199 3.99 4.40 5.11
N VAL A 200 2.92 5.04 5.59
CA VAL A 200 1.55 4.77 5.15
C VAL A 200 0.88 6.06 4.71
N TYR A 201 0.20 6.02 3.57
CA TYR A 201 -0.54 7.16 3.04
C TYR A 201 -1.85 6.72 2.37
N ALA A 202 -2.95 7.35 2.74
CA ALA A 202 -4.25 7.19 2.10
C ALA A 202 -4.54 8.41 1.23
N ALA A 203 -4.47 8.21 -0.09
CA ALA A 203 -4.73 9.25 -1.07
C ALA A 203 -6.22 9.54 -1.24
N THR A 204 -6.52 10.78 -1.60
CA THR A 204 -7.85 11.19 -2.05
C THR A 204 -8.14 10.66 -3.46
N PRO A 205 -9.43 10.55 -3.85
CA PRO A 205 -9.80 10.31 -5.24
C PRO A 205 -9.13 11.28 -6.22
N MET A 206 -9.05 12.56 -5.85
CA MET A 206 -8.44 13.60 -6.69
C MET A 206 -6.96 13.32 -6.98
N GLU A 207 -6.17 13.00 -5.95
CA GLU A 207 -4.74 12.70 -6.08
C GLU A 207 -4.48 11.47 -6.97
N ILE A 208 -5.36 10.47 -6.92
CA ILE A 208 -5.27 9.29 -7.80
C ILE A 208 -5.55 9.67 -9.27
N THR A 209 -6.43 10.65 -9.49
CA THR A 209 -6.80 11.12 -10.83
C THR A 209 -5.90 12.23 -11.37
N GLU A 210 -4.91 12.68 -10.60
CA GLU A 210 -4.03 13.77 -10.98
C GLU A 210 -3.27 13.47 -12.28
N ALA A 211 -3.00 14.50 -13.09
CA ALA A 211 -2.49 14.39 -14.45
C ALA A 211 -1.22 13.52 -14.57
N GLU A 212 -0.36 13.51 -13.56
CA GLU A 212 0.86 12.69 -13.58
C GLU A 212 0.58 11.20 -13.44
N ILE A 213 -0.27 10.83 -12.47
CA ILE A 213 -0.73 9.45 -12.31
C ILE A 213 -1.56 9.10 -13.54
N SER A 214 -2.53 9.92 -13.92
CA SER A 214 -3.34 9.78 -15.12
C SER A 214 -2.51 9.62 -16.40
N SER A 215 -1.38 10.30 -16.57
CA SER A 215 -0.50 10.09 -17.73
C SER A 215 0.20 8.72 -17.70
N ALA A 216 0.60 8.25 -16.52
CA ALA A 216 1.10 6.88 -16.34
C ALA A 216 -0.03 5.87 -16.61
N LEU A 217 -1.26 6.18 -16.20
CA LEU A 217 -2.46 5.39 -16.48
C LEU A 217 -2.79 5.36 -17.97
N GLU A 218 -2.73 6.49 -18.66
CA GLU A 218 -2.97 6.62 -20.10
C GLU A 218 -1.88 5.96 -20.94
N SER A 219 -0.62 6.03 -20.52
CA SER A 219 0.48 5.30 -21.18
C SER A 219 0.28 3.77 -21.11
N SER A 220 -0.41 3.29 -20.07
CA SER A 220 -0.88 1.92 -19.94
C SER A 220 -2.13 1.69 -20.80
N TYR A 221 -3.10 2.60 -20.77
CA TYR A 221 -4.38 2.53 -21.49
C TYR A 221 -4.23 2.58 -23.03
N ASN A 222 -3.33 3.41 -23.55
CA ASN A 222 -3.01 3.53 -24.98
C ASN A 222 -2.40 2.25 -25.58
N LYS A 223 -2.09 1.25 -24.74
CA LYS A 223 -1.74 -0.12 -25.14
C LYS A 223 -2.92 -1.10 -25.03
N GLY A 224 -4.15 -0.62 -24.93
CA GLY A 224 -5.38 -1.40 -24.83
C GLY A 224 -5.67 -1.98 -23.44
N THR A 225 -4.99 -1.52 -22.38
CA THR A 225 -5.13 -2.04 -21.01
C THR A 225 -6.28 -1.35 -20.26
N GLN A 226 -7.17 -2.11 -19.61
CA GLN A 226 -8.22 -1.54 -18.74
C GLN A 226 -7.72 -1.46 -17.29
N LEU A 227 -7.79 -0.29 -16.65
CA LEU A 227 -7.53 -0.13 -15.22
C LEU A 227 -8.86 0.14 -14.49
N ILE A 228 -9.10 -0.60 -13.42
CA ILE A 228 -10.20 -0.33 -12.48
C ILE A 228 -9.57 -0.01 -11.12
N VAL A 229 -9.73 1.25 -10.69
CA VAL A 229 -9.45 1.64 -9.31
C VAL A 229 -10.77 1.62 -8.56
N ALA A 230 -10.90 0.71 -7.61
CA ALA A 230 -12.04 0.68 -6.71
C ALA A 230 -11.59 1.19 -5.34
N LEU A 231 -11.99 2.41 -5.01
CA LEU A 231 -11.85 2.95 -3.65
C LEU A 231 -12.98 2.39 -2.80
N LYS A 232 -12.64 1.62 -1.78
CA LYS A 232 -13.62 1.08 -0.84
C LYS A 232 -14.01 2.21 0.12
N ARG A 233 -15.28 2.62 0.08
CA ARG A 233 -15.89 3.44 1.13
C ARG A 233 -16.19 2.50 2.30
N GLU A 234 -15.65 2.81 3.48
CA GLU A 234 -16.04 2.16 4.74
C GLU A 234 -17.21 2.92 5.37
#